data_AF-A0A517KWX9-F1
#
_entry.id   AF-A0A517KWX9-F1
#
_cell.length_a   1.000
_cell.length_b   1.000
_cell.length_c   1.000
_cell.angle_alpha   90.00
_cell.angle_beta   90.00
_cell.angle_gamma   90.00
#
_symmetry.space_group_name_H-M   'P 1'
#
loop_
_entity.id
_entity.type
_entity.pdbx_description
1 polymer ?
#
loop_
_entity_poly.entity_id
_entity_poly.type
_entity_poly.pdbx_seq_one_letter_code
_entity_poly.pdbx_strand_id
1 'polypeptide(L)'
;MKFFSTLAFLIAIVSVSAKKHRFCCCRNATSCDSKSTQKIVDATGGRWEIINYSWNGEGCPFKGYNNWAHANVKPDDGTIGGDEMQKACKPYGKASICFTPH
;
A
#
# COMPACT_ATOMS: atom_id res chain seq x y z
N MET A 1 5.56 54.16 -18.52
CA MET A 1 4.93 52.85 -18.23
C MET A 1 5.97 51.77 -18.45
N LYS A 2 6.41 51.07 -17.40
CA LYS A 2 7.34 49.92 -17.52
C LYS A 2 6.70 48.74 -16.81
N PHE A 3 6.30 47.75 -17.60
CA PHE A 3 5.67 46.52 -17.18
C PHE A 3 6.67 45.69 -16.36
N PHE A 4 6.38 45.43 -15.09
CA PHE A 4 7.07 44.40 -14.32
C PHE A 4 6.46 43.05 -14.67
N SER A 5 7.25 42.25 -15.37
CA SER A 5 6.93 40.90 -15.83
C SER A 5 6.78 39.96 -14.63
N THR A 6 5.56 39.46 -14.41
CA THR A 6 5.25 38.43 -13.40
C THR A 6 5.82 37.08 -13.83
N LEU A 7 6.84 36.62 -13.11
CA LEU A 7 7.43 35.30 -13.27
C LEU A 7 6.49 34.25 -12.65
N ALA A 8 5.77 33.51 -13.50
CA ALA A 8 4.91 32.42 -13.08
C ALA A 8 5.75 31.19 -12.68
N PHE A 9 5.79 30.88 -11.38
CA PHE A 9 6.31 29.61 -10.88
C PHE A 9 5.31 28.49 -11.18
N LEU A 10 5.52 27.78 -12.28
CA LEU A 10 4.89 26.49 -12.57
C LEU A 10 5.51 25.42 -11.66
N ILE A 11 4.91 25.21 -10.49
CA ILE A 11 5.26 24.07 -9.63
C ILE A 11 4.63 22.83 -10.27
N ALA A 12 5.42 22.11 -11.07
CA ALA A 12 5.03 20.80 -11.57
C ALA A 12 4.93 19.84 -10.38
N ILE A 13 3.70 19.57 -9.95
CA ILE A 13 3.40 18.53 -8.98
C ILE A 13 3.68 17.21 -9.69
N VAL A 14 4.88 16.66 -9.55
CA VAL A 14 5.15 15.28 -9.95
C VAL A 14 4.31 14.38 -9.08
N SER A 15 3.15 14.00 -9.60
CA SER A 15 2.31 12.95 -9.02
C SER A 15 3.15 11.69 -8.95
N VAL A 16 3.73 11.39 -7.78
CA VAL A 16 4.30 10.08 -7.51
C VAL A 16 3.12 9.12 -7.50
N SER A 17 2.76 8.60 -8.67
CA SER A 17 1.75 7.58 -8.83
C SER A 17 2.34 6.27 -8.31
N ALA A 18 2.39 6.13 -6.98
CA ALA A 18 2.66 4.85 -6.36
C ALA A 18 1.59 3.88 -6.87
N LYS A 19 2.01 2.76 -7.48
CA LYS A 19 1.07 1.75 -7.98
C LYS A 19 0.14 1.35 -6.84
N LYS A 20 -1.15 1.53 -7.07
CA LYS A 20 -2.23 1.21 -6.13
C LYS A 20 -2.61 -0.25 -6.27
N HIS A 21 -2.74 -0.92 -5.14
CA HIS A 21 -3.03 -2.35 -5.09
C HIS A 21 -4.20 -2.66 -4.17
N ARG A 22 -5.04 -3.63 -4.53
CA ARG A 22 -6.13 -4.09 -3.65
C ARG A 22 -5.60 -4.76 -2.39
N PHE A 23 -4.55 -5.56 -2.53
CA PHE A 23 -3.99 -6.35 -1.45
C PHE A 23 -2.48 -6.17 -1.36
N CYS A 24 -1.99 -6.02 -0.14
CA CYS A 24 -0.58 -5.89 0.16
C CYS A 24 -0.23 -6.64 1.45
N CYS A 25 1.01 -7.11 1.59
CA CYS A 25 1.52 -7.65 2.85
C CYS A 25 3.02 -7.36 2.98
N CYS A 26 3.53 -7.43 4.21
CA CYS A 26 4.96 -7.65 4.39
C CYS A 26 5.27 -9.09 4.04
N ARG A 27 6.39 -9.34 3.37
CA ARG A 27 6.78 -10.68 2.96
C ARG A 27 8.10 -11.14 3.56
N ASN A 28 8.16 -12.45 3.75
CA ASN A 28 9.38 -13.23 3.83
C ASN A 28 9.74 -13.73 2.42
N ALA A 29 10.77 -14.57 2.32
CA ALA A 29 11.19 -15.14 1.04
C ALA A 29 10.06 -15.94 0.35
N THR A 30 9.21 -16.62 1.13
CA THR A 30 8.26 -17.62 0.62
C THR A 30 6.80 -17.37 1.02
N SER A 31 6.51 -16.33 1.80
CA SER A 31 5.16 -16.09 2.32
C SER A 31 4.93 -14.64 2.75
N CYS A 32 3.65 -14.28 2.92
CA CYS A 32 3.28 -13.10 3.70
C CYS A 32 3.58 -13.31 5.19
N ASP A 33 4.21 -12.32 5.80
CA ASP A 33 4.45 -12.21 7.22
C ASP A 33 3.23 -11.58 7.90
N SER A 34 2.28 -12.42 8.30
CA SER A 34 1.02 -11.97 8.90
C SER A 34 1.22 -11.17 10.19
N LYS A 35 2.25 -11.50 10.98
CA LYS A 35 2.57 -10.81 12.24
C LYS A 35 2.95 -9.35 12.01
N SER A 36 3.90 -9.08 11.10
CA SER A 36 4.30 -7.70 10.79
C SER A 36 3.19 -6.94 10.07
N THR A 37 2.46 -7.63 9.18
CA THR A 37 1.33 -7.02 8.46
C THR A 37 0.21 -6.61 9.42
N GLN A 38 -0.14 -7.45 10.40
CA GLN A 38 -1.11 -7.13 11.44
C GLN A 38 -0.68 -5.90 12.25
N LYS A 39 0.59 -5.86 12.70
CA LYS A 39 1.10 -4.70 13.46
C LYS A 39 1.00 -3.38 12.68
N ILE A 40 1.21 -3.43 11.36
CA ILE A 40 1.03 -2.26 10.49
C ILE A 40 -0.44 -1.87 10.43
N VAL A 41 -1.33 -2.84 10.18
CA VAL A 41 -2.78 -2.64 10.14
C VAL A 41 -3.28 -2.00 11.44
N ASP A 42 -2.89 -2.53 12.60
CA ASP A 42 -3.24 -2.00 13.92
C ASP A 42 -2.76 -0.54 14.07
N ALA A 43 -1.56 -0.23 13.58
CA ALA A 43 -0.99 1.11 13.62
C ALA A 43 -1.67 2.10 12.66
N THR A 44 -2.46 1.62 11.68
CA THR A 44 -3.17 2.51 10.75
C THR A 44 -4.42 3.16 11.35
N GLY A 45 -4.86 2.74 12.54
CA GLY A 45 -6.05 3.29 13.19
C GLY A 45 -7.34 2.99 12.42
N GLY A 46 -7.43 1.81 11.81
CA GLY A 46 -8.62 1.37 11.05
C GLY A 46 -8.68 1.86 9.61
N ARG A 47 -7.61 2.45 9.07
CA ARG A 47 -7.53 2.75 7.64
C ARG A 47 -7.41 1.48 6.81
N TRP A 48 -6.69 0.49 7.32
CA TRP A 48 -6.49 -0.80 6.68
C TRP A 48 -7.06 -1.93 7.54
N GLU A 49 -7.32 -3.06 6.90
CA GLU A 49 -7.83 -4.28 7.52
C GLU A 49 -7.13 -5.51 6.94
N ILE A 50 -6.99 -6.56 7.76
CA ILE A 50 -6.55 -7.87 7.29
C ILE A 50 -7.77 -8.63 6.77
N ILE A 51 -7.66 -9.20 5.56
CA ILE A 51 -8.73 -10.07 5.05
C ILE A 51 -8.92 -11.28 5.96
N ASN A 52 -10.17 -11.62 6.24
CA ASN A 52 -10.54 -12.76 7.08
C ASN A 52 -10.77 -14.06 6.28
N TYR A 53 -10.13 -14.17 5.12
CA TYR A 53 -10.23 -15.33 4.24
C TYR A 53 -8.89 -15.58 3.54
N SER A 54 -8.76 -16.75 2.93
CA SER A 54 -7.57 -17.06 2.12
C SER A 54 -7.80 -16.62 0.69
N TRP A 55 -6.86 -15.88 0.13
CA TRP A 55 -6.90 -15.54 -1.29
C TRP A 55 -6.16 -16.62 -2.11
N ASN A 56 -6.87 -17.29 -3.01
CA ASN A 56 -6.36 -18.36 -3.88
C ASN A 56 -6.57 -18.09 -5.38
N GLY A 57 -7.00 -16.88 -5.76
CA GLY A 57 -7.23 -16.50 -7.15
C GLY A 57 -5.96 -16.14 -7.93
N GLU A 58 -6.12 -15.88 -9.22
CA GLU A 58 -5.03 -15.47 -10.12
C GLU A 58 -4.35 -14.17 -9.66
N GLY A 59 -3.05 -14.07 -9.94
CA GLY A 59 -2.22 -12.93 -9.54
C GLY A 59 -1.82 -12.90 -8.06
N CYS A 60 -2.32 -13.82 -7.23
CA CYS A 60 -1.93 -13.94 -5.83
C CYS A 60 -0.54 -14.58 -5.68
N PRO A 61 0.48 -13.86 -5.15
CA PRO A 61 1.82 -14.40 -5.02
C PRO A 61 1.93 -15.50 -3.96
N PHE A 62 1.13 -15.40 -2.90
CA PHE A 62 1.19 -16.28 -1.74
C PHE A 62 -0.20 -16.65 -1.26
N LYS A 63 -0.46 -17.96 -1.17
CA LYS A 63 -1.66 -18.49 -0.50
C LYS A 63 -1.51 -18.35 1.01
N GLY A 64 -2.61 -18.10 1.70
CA GLY A 64 -2.64 -18.06 3.16
C GLY A 64 -3.87 -17.32 3.67
N TYR A 65 -4.23 -17.61 4.92
CA TYR A 65 -5.36 -17.01 5.63
C TYR A 65 -4.87 -15.87 6.51
N ASN A 66 -5.63 -14.78 6.62
CA ASN A 66 -5.33 -13.64 7.50
C ASN A 66 -3.93 -13.03 7.30
N ASN A 67 -3.50 -12.88 6.05
CA ASN A 67 -2.11 -12.51 5.72
C ASN A 67 -2.00 -11.32 4.77
N TRP A 68 -3.11 -10.84 4.20
CA TRP A 68 -3.14 -9.70 3.29
C TRP A 68 -3.91 -8.54 3.91
N ALA A 69 -3.31 -7.35 3.86
CA ALA A 69 -3.98 -6.11 4.19
C ALA A 69 -4.67 -5.54 2.94
N HIS A 70 -5.82 -4.90 3.14
CA HIS A 70 -6.45 -4.02 2.16
C HIS A 70 -6.85 -2.71 2.85
N ALA A 71 -6.99 -1.64 2.07
CA ALA A 71 -7.48 -0.37 2.61
C ALA A 71 -9.01 -0.34 2.64
N ASN A 72 -9.56 0.37 3.61
CA ASN A 72 -10.98 0.68 3.69
C ASN A 72 -11.34 1.77 2.69
N VAL A 73 -12.55 1.69 2.09
CA VAL A 73 -13.03 2.69 1.11
C VAL A 73 -13.34 4.04 1.76
N LYS A 74 -13.43 4.08 3.09
CA LYS A 74 -13.41 5.31 3.90
C LYS A 74 -12.65 4.99 5.18
N PRO A 75 -11.63 5.75 5.56
CA PRO A 75 -11.18 7.04 5.01
C PRO A 75 -10.23 6.96 3.79
N ASP A 76 -9.91 5.76 3.29
CA ASP A 76 -8.96 5.57 2.18
C ASP A 76 -9.69 5.40 0.83
N ASP A 77 -8.99 5.05 -0.25
CA ASP A 77 -9.58 4.82 -1.57
C ASP A 77 -9.85 3.34 -1.91
N GLY A 78 -9.77 2.47 -0.90
CA GLY A 78 -9.91 1.01 -1.08
C GLY A 78 -8.68 0.33 -1.69
N THR A 79 -7.57 1.06 -1.83
CA THR A 79 -6.28 0.52 -2.29
C THR A 79 -5.13 0.95 -1.41
N ILE A 80 -4.03 0.20 -1.46
CA ILE A 80 -2.79 0.48 -0.74
C ILE A 80 -1.71 0.82 -1.78
N GLY A 81 -0.95 1.90 -1.56
CA GLY A 81 0.21 2.19 -2.37
C GLY A 81 1.34 1.18 -2.13
N GLY A 82 1.93 0.62 -3.19
CA GLY A 82 3.04 -0.34 -3.04
C GLY A 82 4.22 0.21 -2.24
N ASP A 83 4.57 1.48 -2.48
CA ASP A 83 5.61 2.21 -1.73
C ASP A 83 5.20 2.52 -0.29
N GLU A 84 3.90 2.73 -0.06
CA GLU A 84 3.35 2.96 1.29
C GLU A 84 3.52 1.69 2.13
N MET A 85 3.10 0.53 1.60
CA MET A 85 3.34 -0.75 2.27
C MET A 85 4.85 -1.02 2.41
N GLN A 86 5.68 -0.75 1.41
CA GLN A 86 7.12 -0.96 1.51
C GLN A 86 7.76 -0.13 2.62
N LYS A 87 7.35 1.14 2.76
CA LYS A 87 7.78 2.01 3.86
C LYS A 87 7.32 1.47 5.21
N ALA A 88 6.09 0.97 5.30
CA ALA A 88 5.53 0.40 6.53
C ALA A 88 6.20 -0.93 6.94
N CYS A 89 6.66 -1.74 5.98
CA CYS A 89 7.38 -3.01 6.24
C CYS A 89 8.85 -2.81 6.63
N LYS A 90 9.47 -1.68 6.25
CA LYS A 90 10.90 -1.41 6.46
C LYS A 90 11.34 -1.47 7.94
N PRO A 91 10.60 -0.91 8.93
CA PRO A 91 10.94 -1.03 10.35
C PRO A 91 11.00 -2.47 10.87
N TYR A 92 10.31 -3.40 10.21
CA TYR A 92 10.32 -4.83 10.55
C TYR A 92 11.39 -5.62 9.79
N GLY A 93 12.24 -4.94 9.00
CA GLY A 93 13.23 -5.60 8.14
C GLY A 93 12.61 -6.43 7.02
N LYS A 94 11.39 -6.09 6.58
CA LYS A 94 10.65 -6.85 5.55
C LYS A 94 10.53 -6.05 4.26
N ALA A 95 10.49 -6.77 3.14
CA ALA A 95 10.00 -6.24 1.87
C ALA A 95 8.47 -6.26 1.86
N SER A 96 7.84 -5.43 1.04
CA SER A 96 6.42 -5.58 0.72
C SER A 96 6.23 -6.44 -0.52
N ILE A 97 5.01 -6.94 -0.68
CA ILE A 97 4.49 -7.45 -1.94
C ILE A 97 3.01 -7.09 -2.03
N CYS A 98 2.56 -6.77 -3.23
CA CYS A 98 1.21 -6.32 -3.48
C CYS A 98 0.67 -6.89 -4.79
N PHE A 99 -0.64 -7.05 -4.87
CA PHE A 99 -1.33 -7.48 -6.08
C PHE A 99 -2.75 -6.92 -6.14
N THR A 100 -3.31 -6.93 -7.34
CA THR A 100 -4.71 -6.60 -7.61
C THR A 100 -5.28 -7.74 -8.45
N PRO A 101 -6.30 -8.47 -7.97
CA PRO A 101 -6.98 -9.48 -8.79
C PRO A 101 -7.57 -8.84 -10.04
N HIS A 102 -7.58 -9.58 -11.15
CA HIS A 102 -8.19 -9.18 -12.42
C HIS A 102 -9.65 -9.62 -12.50
#